data_AF-A0A9X1MMM7-F1
#
_entry.id   AF-A0A9X1MMM7-F1
#
_cell.length_a   1.000
_cell.length_b   1.000
_cell.length_c   1.000
_cell.angle_alpha   90.00
_cell.angle_beta   90.00
_cell.angle_gamma   90.00
#
_symmetry.space_group_name_H-M   'P 1'
#
loop_
_entity.id
_entity.type
_entity.pdbx_description
1 polymer ?
#
loop_
_entity_poly.entity_id
_entity_poly.type
_entity_poly.pdbx_seq_one_letter_code
_entity_poly.pdbx_strand_id
1 'polypeptide(L)'
;MANPPAFPHKPSPGAGRNWPIIFPLVVFGSSIALTALIVCSSGFLLVTGTQFHPDGFRIRQFVAARIPIIGVQAGPTAYVDQTPPLSQLLVDRGWISRAPLQLPEDKWDLINMNVSFEGSPRYLTDYLQEGNTRVDLQQWSKDNPLLAGMLWSEVEKVAQLKLYWMAPEMIDKMVDFSRLKPITKSLTKDARADLAKKSLTAFLLESYKKTEEGAKATGKTDLAAACRKEIERLETVGVVILKETKNSEKEGDTKDQDPKKSEPKKEAKEKSESQDASN
;
A
#
# COMPACT_ATOMS: atom_id res chain seq x y z
N MET A 1 88.16 69.28 -3.02
CA MET A 1 87.00 68.37 -3.21
C MET A 1 86.96 67.42 -2.04
N ALA A 2 86.07 67.66 -1.08
CA ALA A 2 85.96 66.87 0.16
C ALA A 2 84.62 66.12 0.15
N ASN A 3 84.66 64.80 0.34
CA ASN A 3 83.47 63.95 0.41
C ASN A 3 82.62 64.30 1.64
N PRO A 4 81.29 64.37 1.52
CA PRO A 4 80.43 64.61 2.66
C PRO A 4 80.39 63.38 3.59
N PRO A 5 80.24 63.59 4.92
CA PRO A 5 80.22 62.51 5.89
C PRO A 5 78.98 61.63 5.75
N ALA A 6 79.18 60.31 5.81
CA ALA A 6 78.11 59.32 5.84
C ALA A 6 77.30 59.43 7.14
N PHE A 7 76.01 59.70 7.02
CA PHE A 7 75.09 59.70 8.16
C PHE A 7 74.75 58.25 8.57
N PRO A 8 74.81 57.90 9.87
CA PRO A 8 74.36 56.61 10.34
C PRO A 8 72.83 56.52 10.23
N HIS A 9 72.33 55.55 9.46
CA HIS A 9 70.91 55.20 9.46
C HIS A 9 70.50 54.73 10.87
N LYS A 10 69.68 55.52 11.56
CA LYS A 10 68.97 55.07 12.76
C LYS A 10 68.08 53.89 12.37
N PRO A 11 68.15 52.74 13.07
CA PRO A 11 67.15 51.69 12.91
C PRO A 11 65.79 52.26 13.32
N SER A 12 64.81 52.15 12.41
CA SER A 12 63.44 52.60 12.63
C SER A 12 62.84 51.90 13.86
N PRO A 13 62.52 52.63 14.94
CA PRO A 13 61.86 52.06 16.10
C PRO A 13 60.36 52.06 15.84
N GLY A 14 59.81 50.95 15.33
CA GLY A 14 58.38 50.90 15.07
C GLY A 14 57.79 49.57 14.62
N ALA A 15 58.60 48.52 14.44
CA ALA A 15 58.13 47.19 14.09
C ALA A 15 58.39 46.23 15.26
N GLY A 16 57.83 46.51 16.43
CA GLY A 16 58.06 45.68 17.59
C GLY A 16 56.95 45.81 18.61
N ARG A 17 56.38 44.66 18.99
CA ARG A 17 55.69 44.40 20.27
C ARG A 17 54.15 44.33 20.27
N ASN A 18 53.50 44.03 19.14
CA ASN A 18 52.09 43.58 19.15
C ASN A 18 51.94 42.08 18.81
N TRP A 19 53.04 41.43 18.41
CA TRP A 19 53.05 40.02 17.99
C TRP A 19 52.55 39.01 19.06
N PRO A 20 52.81 39.16 20.37
CA PRO A 20 52.33 38.18 21.34
C PRO A 20 50.80 38.23 21.55
N ILE A 21 50.12 39.29 21.10
CA ILE A 21 48.65 39.44 21.23
C ILE A 21 47.95 39.01 19.93
N ILE A 22 48.54 39.29 18.77
CA ILE A 22 47.96 38.93 17.47
C ILE A 22 48.04 37.41 17.24
N PHE A 23 49.11 36.76 17.68
CA PHE A 23 49.29 35.31 17.51
C PHE A 23 48.17 34.45 18.12
N PRO A 24 47.75 34.62 19.39
CA PRO A 24 46.65 33.82 19.95
C PRO A 24 45.31 34.12 19.28
N LEU A 25 45.04 35.35 18.84
CA LEU A 25 43.81 35.70 18.12
C LEU A 25 43.72 35.01 16.76
N VAL A 26 44.83 34.94 16.01
CA VAL A 26 44.90 34.25 14.72
C VAL A 26 44.76 32.74 14.91
N VAL A 27 45.43 32.16 15.91
CA VAL A 27 45.33 30.72 16.21
C VAL A 27 43.91 30.36 16.66
N PHE A 28 43.28 31.18 17.50
CA PHE A 28 41.92 30.96 17.98
C PHE A 28 40.90 31.11 16.84
N GLY A 29 41.03 32.15 16.00
CA GLY A 29 40.20 32.34 14.82
C GLY A 29 40.35 31.20 13.80
N SER A 30 41.58 30.72 13.56
CA SER A 30 41.87 29.56 12.73
C SER A 30 41.24 28.28 13.30
N SER A 31 41.29 28.08 14.61
CA SER A 31 40.71 26.91 15.27
C SER A 31 39.18 26.90 15.16
N ILE A 32 38.54 28.05 15.36
CA ILE A 32 37.08 28.20 15.17
C ILE A 32 36.71 27.97 13.71
N ALA A 33 37.43 28.57 12.76
CA ALA A 33 37.18 28.40 11.34
C ALA A 33 37.34 26.93 10.90
N LEU A 34 38.38 26.24 11.39
CA LEU A 34 38.60 24.83 11.10
C LEU A 34 37.49 23.96 11.70
N THR A 35 37.07 24.23 12.94
CA THR A 35 35.98 23.51 13.60
C THR A 35 34.66 23.72 12.88
N ALA A 36 34.34 24.96 12.49
CA ALA A 36 33.16 25.28 11.69
C ALA A 36 33.20 24.59 10.32
N LEU A 37 34.37 24.54 9.67
CA LEU A 37 34.54 23.88 8.38
C LEU A 37 34.34 22.36 8.50
N ILE A 38 34.86 21.73 9.57
CA ILE A 38 34.65 20.30 9.87
C ILE A 38 33.16 20.03 10.16
N VAL A 39 32.50 20.86 10.96
CA VAL A 39 31.06 20.71 11.26
C VAL A 39 30.20 20.90 10.01
N CYS A 40 30.53 21.87 9.16
CA CYS A 40 29.86 22.11 7.89
C CYS A 40 30.14 21.00 6.86
N SER A 41 31.36 20.45 6.81
CA SER A 41 31.71 19.36 5.88
C SER A 41 31.12 18.02 6.30
N SER A 42 30.87 17.82 7.59
CA SER A 42 30.24 16.60 8.13
C SER A 42 28.71 16.64 8.12
N GLY A 43 28.12 17.75 7.66
CA GLY A 43 26.75 18.16 7.99
C GLY A 43 25.71 17.97 6.89
N PHE A 44 25.86 17.05 5.95
CA PHE A 44 24.75 16.70 5.06
C PHE A 44 24.33 15.26 5.33
N LEU A 45 23.18 15.10 5.98
CA LEU A 45 22.55 13.79 6.14
C LEU A 45 21.64 13.56 4.94
N LEU A 46 21.90 12.48 4.20
CA LEU A 46 20.99 12.00 3.19
C LEU A 46 19.82 11.30 3.88
N VAL A 47 18.62 11.83 3.69
CA VAL A 47 17.37 11.23 4.13
C VAL A 47 16.75 10.54 2.94
N THR A 48 16.55 9.23 3.07
CA THR A 48 15.86 8.43 2.06
C THR A 48 14.53 7.95 2.63
N GLY A 49 13.51 7.88 1.78
CA GLY A 49 12.25 7.25 2.15
C GLY A 49 11.47 6.79 0.93
N THR A 50 10.40 6.04 1.17
CA THR A 50 9.55 5.52 0.11
C THR A 50 8.15 6.10 0.28
N GLN A 51 7.54 6.49 -0.83
CA GLN A 51 6.20 7.03 -0.89
C GLN A 51 5.33 6.16 -1.78
N PHE A 52 4.06 6.07 -1.42
CA PHE A 52 3.03 5.34 -2.13
C PHE A 52 1.93 6.29 -2.58
N HIS A 53 1.36 6.02 -3.75
CA HIS A 53 0.18 6.71 -4.24
C HIS A 53 -0.92 5.69 -4.55
N PRO A 54 -2.16 5.88 -4.05
CA PRO A 54 -3.25 4.92 -4.25
C PRO A 54 -3.65 4.79 -5.72
N ASP A 55 -3.70 5.89 -6.48
CA ASP A 55 -3.98 5.81 -7.91
C ASP A 55 -2.82 5.13 -8.64
N GLY A 56 -3.13 4.09 -9.40
CA GLY A 56 -2.15 3.30 -10.16
C GLY A 56 -1.13 2.55 -9.31
N PHE A 57 -1.30 2.51 -7.98
CA PHE A 57 -0.38 1.90 -7.03
C PHE A 57 1.08 2.23 -7.30
N ARG A 58 1.36 3.52 -7.50
CA ARG A 58 2.70 4.01 -7.78
C ARG A 58 3.52 4.03 -6.50
N ILE A 59 4.75 3.58 -6.61
CA ILE A 59 5.73 3.63 -5.52
C ILE A 59 6.91 4.43 -6.02
N ARG A 60 7.38 5.40 -5.24
CA ARG A 60 8.61 6.14 -5.55
C ARG A 60 9.49 6.23 -4.32
N GLN A 61 10.79 6.13 -4.52
CA GLN A 61 11.78 6.44 -3.51
C GLN A 61 12.19 7.90 -3.66
N PHE A 62 12.32 8.61 -2.54
CA PHE A 62 12.87 9.96 -2.53
C PHE A 62 14.19 10.00 -1.76
N VAL A 63 15.07 10.88 -2.20
CA VAL A 63 16.35 11.19 -1.55
C VAL A 63 16.44 12.69 -1.41
N ALA A 64 16.61 13.16 -0.17
CA ALA A 64 16.75 14.57 0.16
C ALA A 64 17.98 14.78 1.04
N ALA A 65 18.80 15.80 0.74
CA ALA A 65 19.89 16.20 1.62
C ALA A 65 19.35 17.15 2.70
N ARG A 66 19.67 16.89 3.96
CA ARG A 66 19.23 17.68 5.11
C ARG A 66 20.42 18.20 5.90
N ILE A 67 20.35 19.47 6.30
CA ILE A 67 21.32 20.06 7.22
C ILE A 67 20.89 19.69 8.65
N PRO A 68 21.66 18.88 9.39
CA PRO A 68 21.27 18.36 10.69
C PRO A 68 21.11 19.46 11.75
N ILE A 69 21.88 20.55 11.65
CA ILE A 69 21.89 21.62 12.65
C ILE A 69 20.60 22.45 12.63
N ILE A 70 20.02 22.65 11.44
CA ILE A 70 18.88 23.55 11.22
C ILE A 70 17.60 22.79 10.89
N GLY A 71 17.70 21.49 10.61
CA GLY A 71 16.57 20.66 10.17
C GLY A 71 15.99 21.06 8.81
N VAL A 72 16.64 21.97 8.09
CA VAL A 72 16.21 22.46 6.78
C VAL A 72 16.74 21.52 5.69
N GLN A 73 15.90 21.25 4.70
CA GLN A 73 16.28 20.52 3.50
C GLN A 73 17.21 21.39 2.64
N ALA A 74 18.43 20.92 2.43
CA ALA A 74 19.39 21.55 1.55
C ALA A 74 19.28 20.95 0.15
N GLY A 75 18.44 21.56 -0.68
CA GLY A 75 18.39 21.27 -2.12
C GLY A 75 17.21 20.41 -2.58
N PRO A 76 17.16 20.12 -3.89
CA PRO A 76 16.03 19.44 -4.51
C PRO A 76 15.91 18.00 -4.02
N THR A 77 14.68 17.54 -3.84
CA THR A 77 14.39 16.12 -3.62
C THR A 77 14.52 15.39 -4.95
N ALA A 78 15.37 14.36 -5.00
CA ALA A 78 15.42 13.45 -6.13
C ALA A 78 14.39 12.32 -5.92
N TYR A 79 13.67 11.95 -6.97
CA TYR A 79 12.70 10.86 -6.94
C TYR A 79 13.08 9.78 -7.95
N VAL A 80 12.92 8.52 -7.55
CA VAL A 80 13.12 7.33 -8.40
C VAL A 80 11.83 6.53 -8.36
N ASP A 81 11.22 6.29 -9.53
CA ASP A 81 10.03 5.45 -9.63
C ASP A 81 10.42 3.98 -9.39
N GLN A 82 9.70 3.34 -8.48
CA GLN A 82 9.86 1.93 -8.09
C GLN A 82 8.53 1.19 -8.20
N THR A 83 7.63 1.66 -9.08
CA THR A 83 6.32 1.04 -9.28
C THR A 83 6.47 -0.43 -9.71
N PRO A 84 5.91 -1.39 -8.94
CA PRO A 84 6.05 -2.81 -9.21
C PRO A 84 5.43 -3.25 -10.55
N PRO A 85 5.92 -4.36 -11.17
CA PRO A 85 5.34 -4.92 -12.39
C PRO A 85 3.86 -5.30 -12.25
N LEU A 86 3.44 -5.72 -11.05
CA LEU A 86 2.04 -5.96 -10.74
C LEU A 86 1.20 -4.69 -10.95
N SER A 87 1.58 -3.57 -10.33
CA SER A 87 0.87 -2.30 -10.48
C SER A 87 0.70 -1.88 -11.95
N GLN A 88 1.75 -2.05 -12.76
CA GLN A 88 1.69 -1.77 -14.20
C GLN A 88 0.66 -2.66 -14.90
N LEU A 89 0.66 -3.96 -14.61
CA LEU A 89 -0.32 -4.89 -15.14
C LEU A 89 -1.76 -4.50 -14.76
N LEU A 90 -1.99 -4.07 -13.52
CA LEU A 90 -3.32 -3.68 -13.05
C LEU A 90 -3.86 -2.46 -13.80
N VAL A 91 -3.00 -1.46 -14.04
CA VAL A 91 -3.34 -0.28 -14.83
C VAL A 91 -3.59 -0.65 -16.30
N ASP A 92 -2.74 -1.48 -16.89
CA ASP A 92 -2.87 -1.90 -18.30
C ASP A 92 -4.13 -2.72 -18.56
N ARG A 93 -4.58 -3.48 -17.56
CA ARG A 93 -5.86 -4.20 -17.61
C ARG A 93 -7.08 -3.32 -17.30
N GLY A 94 -6.87 -2.07 -16.88
CA GLY A 94 -7.93 -1.14 -16.51
C GLY A 94 -8.68 -1.53 -15.24
N TRP A 95 -8.07 -2.32 -14.36
CA TRP A 95 -8.68 -2.71 -13.08
C TRP A 95 -8.49 -1.66 -11.99
N ILE A 96 -7.44 -0.86 -12.11
CA ILE A 96 -7.19 0.31 -11.28
C ILE A 96 -6.99 1.53 -12.19
N SER A 97 -7.20 2.71 -11.61
CA SER A 97 -7.10 3.99 -12.29
C SER A 97 -5.65 4.30 -12.63
N ARG A 98 -5.43 4.91 -13.81
CA ARG A 98 -4.11 5.41 -14.18
C ARG A 98 -3.85 6.71 -13.43
N ALA A 99 -2.74 6.75 -12.69
CA ALA A 99 -2.29 7.97 -12.04
C ALA A 99 -1.98 9.08 -13.08
N PRO A 100 -2.31 10.35 -12.81
CA PRO A 100 -1.96 11.45 -13.71
C PRO A 100 -0.43 11.60 -13.83
N LEU A 101 0.07 12.18 -14.93
CA LEU A 101 1.52 12.32 -15.15
C LEU A 101 2.20 13.18 -14.08
N GLN A 102 1.50 14.20 -13.58
CA GLN A 102 1.95 15.06 -12.50
C GLN A 102 1.00 14.91 -11.33
N LEU A 103 1.50 14.32 -10.25
CA LEU A 103 0.75 14.17 -9.01
C LEU A 103 1.20 15.22 -8.00
N PRO A 104 0.26 15.92 -7.34
CA PRO A 104 0.55 16.78 -6.21
C PRO A 104 1.28 16.03 -5.09
N GLU A 105 2.29 16.65 -4.48
CA GLU A 105 3.14 16.05 -3.43
C GLU A 105 2.34 15.64 -2.17
N ASP A 106 1.25 16.36 -1.86
CA ASP A 106 0.36 16.11 -0.72
C ASP A 106 -0.46 14.83 -0.82
N LYS A 107 -0.56 14.24 -2.03
CA LYS A 107 -1.27 12.98 -2.26
C LYS A 107 -0.40 11.75 -2.07
N TRP A 108 0.92 11.93 -1.91
CA TRP A 108 1.83 10.82 -1.68
C TRP A 108 1.87 10.47 -0.20
N ASP A 109 1.48 9.23 0.11
CA ASP A 109 1.56 8.72 1.47
C ASP A 109 2.95 8.15 1.74
N LEU A 110 3.56 8.61 2.83
CA LEU A 110 4.88 8.13 3.25
C LEU A 110 4.78 6.71 3.82
N ILE A 111 5.55 5.78 3.27
CA ILE A 111 5.72 4.42 3.81
C ILE A 111 6.71 4.51 4.97
N ASN A 112 6.27 5.06 6.10
CA ASN A 112 7.10 5.16 7.30
C ASN A 112 6.86 3.94 8.21
N MET A 113 7.91 3.46 8.89
CA MET A 113 7.79 2.31 9.79
C MET A 113 7.06 2.64 11.11
N ASN A 114 6.95 3.94 11.48
CA ASN A 114 6.42 4.40 12.76
C ASN A 114 4.98 4.97 12.72
N VAL A 115 4.24 4.80 11.62
CA VAL A 115 2.83 5.24 11.57
C VAL A 115 1.94 4.21 12.27
N SER A 116 0.87 4.68 12.92
CA SER A 116 -0.16 3.82 13.53
C SER A 116 -0.55 2.66 12.60
N PHE A 117 -0.71 1.48 13.21
CA PHE A 117 -0.89 0.18 12.56
C PHE A 117 -2.02 0.15 11.51
N GLU A 118 -3.04 1.01 11.57
CA GLU A 118 -4.18 0.92 10.65
C GLU A 118 -4.03 1.78 9.38
N GLY A 119 -3.19 2.81 9.40
CA GLY A 119 -3.10 3.80 8.31
C GLY A 119 -1.87 3.68 7.42
N SER A 120 -1.01 2.68 7.66
CA SER A 120 0.26 2.58 6.93
C SER A 120 0.06 2.02 5.53
N PRO A 121 0.52 2.68 4.46
CA PRO A 121 0.48 2.12 3.10
C PRO A 121 1.26 0.81 2.96
N ARG A 122 2.14 0.51 3.92
CA ARG A 122 2.97 -0.69 3.95
C ARG A 122 2.15 -1.98 3.78
N TYR A 123 0.96 -2.07 4.37
CA TYR A 123 0.12 -3.27 4.27
C TYR A 123 -0.27 -3.63 2.84
N LEU A 124 -0.42 -2.63 1.97
CA LEU A 124 -0.71 -2.86 0.58
C LEU A 124 0.59 -3.01 -0.22
N THR A 125 1.57 -2.14 0.00
CA THR A 125 2.81 -2.16 -0.80
C THR A 125 3.61 -3.44 -0.60
N ASP A 126 3.57 -4.02 0.59
CA ASP A 126 4.21 -5.30 0.88
C ASP A 126 3.63 -6.42 0.01
N TYR A 127 2.33 -6.38 -0.33
CA TYR A 127 1.70 -7.35 -1.23
C TYR A 127 1.97 -7.06 -2.71
N LEU A 128 2.22 -5.79 -3.06
CA LEU A 128 2.53 -5.40 -4.43
C LEU A 128 3.95 -5.77 -4.86
N GLN A 129 4.85 -5.99 -3.89
CA GLN A 129 6.21 -6.44 -4.14
C GLN A 129 6.28 -7.95 -4.35
N GLU A 130 7.14 -8.36 -5.28
CA GLU A 130 7.36 -9.77 -5.60
C GLU A 130 8.02 -10.51 -4.43
N GLY A 131 7.58 -11.74 -4.15
CA GLY A 131 8.20 -12.62 -3.15
C GLY A 131 7.76 -12.42 -1.69
N ASN A 132 6.88 -11.47 -1.40
CA ASN A 132 6.41 -11.19 -0.04
C ASN A 132 5.00 -11.76 0.26
N THR A 133 4.41 -12.44 -0.72
CA THR A 133 3.06 -13.02 -0.65
C THR A 133 3.11 -14.52 -0.83
N ARG A 134 2.10 -15.23 -0.31
CA ARG A 134 2.00 -16.70 -0.42
C ARG A 134 1.81 -17.19 -1.85
N VAL A 135 1.39 -16.31 -2.75
CA VAL A 135 1.09 -16.58 -4.15
C VAL A 135 1.62 -15.42 -4.95
N ASP A 136 2.26 -15.70 -6.08
CA ASP A 136 2.58 -14.67 -7.07
C ASP A 136 1.27 -14.00 -7.54
N LEU A 137 0.99 -12.81 -7.00
CA LEU A 137 -0.23 -12.06 -7.30
C LEU A 137 -0.25 -11.56 -8.75
N GLN A 138 0.90 -11.38 -9.38
CA GLN A 138 0.98 -11.00 -10.78
C GLN A 138 0.52 -12.15 -11.65
N GLN A 139 1.05 -13.35 -11.43
CA GLN A 139 0.63 -14.54 -12.16
C GLN A 139 -0.82 -14.92 -11.83
N TRP A 140 -1.20 -14.90 -10.55
CA TRP A 140 -2.58 -15.16 -10.12
C TRP A 140 -3.58 -14.23 -10.79
N SER A 141 -3.26 -12.94 -10.91
CA SER A 141 -4.14 -11.97 -11.56
C SER A 141 -4.29 -12.23 -13.06
N LYS A 142 -3.25 -12.71 -13.74
CA LYS A 142 -3.32 -13.13 -15.15
C LYS A 142 -4.21 -14.36 -15.31
N ASP A 143 -4.11 -15.31 -14.39
CA ASP A 143 -4.85 -16.57 -14.44
C ASP A 143 -6.33 -16.43 -14.03
N ASN A 144 -6.64 -15.39 -13.22
CA ASN A 144 -7.98 -15.14 -12.67
C ASN A 144 -8.49 -13.72 -12.97
N PRO A 145 -8.62 -13.32 -14.25
CA PRO A 145 -8.86 -11.91 -14.61
C PRO A 145 -10.19 -11.35 -14.09
N LEU A 146 -11.24 -12.17 -13.98
CA LEU A 146 -12.52 -11.75 -13.41
C LEU A 146 -12.43 -11.46 -11.90
N LEU A 147 -11.79 -12.36 -11.15
CA LEU A 147 -11.60 -12.17 -9.70
C LEU A 147 -10.63 -11.00 -9.43
N ALA A 148 -9.57 -10.90 -10.23
CA ALA A 148 -8.60 -9.82 -10.15
C ALA A 148 -9.26 -8.46 -10.39
N GLY A 149 -10.09 -8.32 -11.42
CA GLY A 149 -10.82 -7.07 -11.67
C GLY A 149 -11.73 -6.65 -10.51
N MET A 150 -12.43 -7.61 -9.89
CA MET A 150 -13.25 -7.33 -8.70
C MET A 150 -12.41 -6.98 -7.47
N LEU A 151 -11.32 -7.71 -7.23
CA LEU A 151 -10.42 -7.47 -6.11
C LEU A 151 -9.76 -6.10 -6.21
N TRP A 152 -9.01 -5.86 -7.28
CA TRP A 152 -8.11 -4.71 -7.38
C TRP A 152 -8.85 -3.38 -7.47
N SER A 153 -10.03 -3.36 -8.09
CA SER A 153 -10.89 -2.17 -8.10
C SER A 153 -11.42 -1.79 -6.72
N GLU A 154 -11.69 -2.78 -5.85
CA GLU A 154 -12.08 -2.50 -4.46
C GLU A 154 -10.87 -2.17 -3.60
N VAL A 155 -9.71 -2.80 -3.83
CA VAL A 155 -8.44 -2.45 -3.14
C VAL A 155 -8.03 -1.01 -3.44
N GLU A 156 -8.21 -0.52 -4.68
CA GLU A 156 -7.95 0.88 -5.03
C GLU A 156 -8.84 1.84 -4.23
N LYS A 157 -10.14 1.56 -4.11
CA LYS A 157 -11.06 2.41 -3.31
C LYS A 157 -10.68 2.45 -1.85
N VAL A 158 -10.36 1.29 -1.28
CA VAL A 158 -9.88 1.17 0.11
C VAL A 158 -8.58 1.95 0.30
N ALA A 159 -7.66 1.89 -0.66
CA ALA A 159 -6.41 2.64 -0.66
C ALA A 159 -6.64 4.16 -0.74
N GLN A 160 -7.59 4.62 -1.57
CA GLN A 160 -7.96 6.03 -1.65
C GLN A 160 -8.53 6.57 -0.33
N LEU A 161 -9.18 5.72 0.46
CA LEU A 161 -9.65 6.04 1.81
C LEU A 161 -8.59 5.86 2.90
N LYS A 162 -7.36 5.50 2.52
CA LYS A 162 -6.23 5.19 3.42
C LYS A 162 -6.52 4.04 4.39
N LEU A 163 -7.41 3.13 4.02
CA LEU A 163 -7.80 1.95 4.81
C LEU A 163 -6.96 0.73 4.45
N TYR A 164 -5.65 0.93 4.30
CA TYR A 164 -4.69 -0.06 3.78
C TYR A 164 -4.70 -1.40 4.53
N TRP A 165 -5.07 -1.38 5.81
CA TRP A 165 -5.19 -2.57 6.64
C TRP A 165 -6.20 -3.60 6.12
N MET A 166 -7.20 -3.20 5.34
CA MET A 166 -8.19 -4.13 4.78
C MET A 166 -7.65 -4.93 3.59
N ALA A 167 -6.68 -4.39 2.85
CA ALA A 167 -6.22 -4.97 1.60
C ALA A 167 -5.65 -6.40 1.72
N PRO A 168 -4.80 -6.72 2.72
CA PRO A 168 -4.32 -8.08 2.94
C PRO A 168 -5.42 -9.13 3.02
N GLU A 169 -6.45 -8.87 3.82
CA GLU A 169 -7.55 -9.81 4.02
C GLU A 169 -8.42 -9.95 2.77
N MET A 170 -8.64 -8.86 2.02
CA MET A 170 -9.34 -8.92 0.72
C MET A 170 -8.60 -9.80 -0.28
N ILE A 171 -7.27 -9.63 -0.37
CA ILE A 171 -6.41 -10.40 -1.27
C ILE A 171 -6.45 -11.88 -0.88
N ASP A 172 -6.24 -12.19 0.40
CA ASP A 172 -6.22 -13.57 0.90
C ASP A 172 -7.55 -14.29 0.63
N LYS A 173 -8.69 -13.65 0.93
CA LYS A 173 -10.02 -14.23 0.63
C LYS A 173 -10.18 -14.53 -0.86
N MET A 174 -9.77 -13.62 -1.74
CA MET A 174 -9.90 -13.79 -3.19
C MET A 174 -8.97 -14.89 -3.75
N VAL A 175 -7.75 -14.96 -3.22
CA VAL A 175 -6.82 -16.04 -3.51
C VAL A 175 -7.42 -17.39 -3.08
N ASP A 176 -8.01 -17.47 -1.89
CA ASP A 176 -8.65 -18.69 -1.41
C ASP A 176 -9.88 -19.07 -2.25
N PHE A 177 -10.68 -18.09 -2.71
CA PHE A 177 -11.78 -18.35 -3.65
C PHE A 177 -11.31 -18.95 -4.97
N SER A 178 -10.17 -18.51 -5.49
CA SER A 178 -9.63 -19.06 -6.74
C SER A 178 -9.26 -20.55 -6.63
N ARG A 179 -8.89 -20.99 -5.42
CA ARG A 179 -8.47 -22.37 -5.10
C ARG A 179 -9.64 -23.32 -4.87
N LEU A 180 -10.85 -22.80 -4.63
CA LEU A 180 -12.03 -23.64 -4.48
C LEU A 180 -12.25 -24.46 -5.77
N LYS A 181 -12.11 -25.78 -5.63
CA LYS A 181 -12.52 -26.71 -6.68
C LYS A 181 -14.04 -26.58 -6.87
N PRO A 182 -14.56 -26.65 -8.10
CA PRO A 182 -16.00 -26.67 -8.29
C PRO A 182 -16.57 -27.89 -7.55
N ILE A 183 -17.36 -27.62 -6.50
CA ILE A 183 -17.92 -28.65 -5.60
C ILE A 183 -18.88 -29.57 -6.37
N THR A 184 -19.41 -29.10 -7.49
CA THR A 184 -20.25 -29.84 -8.43
C THR A 184 -19.80 -29.57 -9.87
N LYS A 185 -20.04 -30.53 -10.79
CA LYS A 185 -19.89 -30.30 -12.25
C LYS A 185 -20.68 -29.09 -12.77
N SER A 186 -21.61 -28.56 -11.97
CA SER A 186 -22.47 -27.42 -12.27
C SER A 186 -21.99 -26.07 -11.71
N LEU A 187 -20.91 -26.02 -10.90
CA LEU A 187 -20.35 -24.73 -10.47
C LEU A 187 -19.53 -24.15 -11.63
N THR A 188 -20.24 -23.52 -12.56
CA THR A 188 -19.66 -22.77 -13.67
C THR A 188 -18.74 -21.66 -13.15
N LYS A 189 -17.82 -21.16 -13.99
CA LYS A 189 -16.90 -20.07 -13.60
C LYS A 189 -17.65 -18.86 -13.03
N ASP A 190 -18.87 -18.62 -13.51
CA ASP A 190 -19.73 -17.50 -13.10
C ASP A 190 -20.26 -17.68 -11.67
N ALA A 191 -20.69 -18.88 -11.29
CA ALA A 191 -21.19 -19.15 -9.94
C ALA A 191 -20.09 -18.95 -8.87
N ARG A 192 -18.82 -19.22 -9.22
CA ARG A 192 -17.67 -18.95 -8.34
C ARG A 192 -17.43 -17.44 -8.20
N ALA A 193 -17.48 -16.71 -9.31
CA ALA A 193 -17.32 -15.26 -9.32
C ALA A 193 -18.43 -14.57 -8.49
N ASP A 194 -19.66 -15.05 -8.59
CA ASP A 194 -20.79 -14.54 -7.81
C ASP A 194 -20.62 -14.78 -6.31
N LEU A 195 -20.15 -15.97 -5.92
CA LEU A 195 -19.89 -16.29 -4.52
C LEU A 195 -18.75 -15.43 -3.97
N ALA A 196 -17.65 -15.30 -4.73
CA ALA A 196 -16.54 -14.43 -4.36
C ALA A 196 -17.00 -12.98 -4.21
N LYS A 197 -17.81 -12.47 -5.15
CA LYS A 197 -18.39 -11.12 -5.09
C LYS A 197 -19.25 -10.92 -3.85
N LYS A 198 -20.14 -11.87 -3.53
CA LYS A 198 -20.99 -11.81 -2.33
C LYS A 198 -20.17 -11.79 -1.05
N SER A 199 -19.16 -12.67 -0.95
CA SER A 199 -18.30 -12.74 0.23
C SER A 199 -17.45 -11.48 0.40
N LEU A 200 -16.88 -10.94 -0.68
CA LEU A 200 -16.13 -9.70 -0.64
C LEU A 200 -17.02 -8.52 -0.25
N THR A 201 -18.23 -8.43 -0.83
CA THR A 201 -19.19 -7.37 -0.51
C THR A 201 -19.58 -7.42 0.96
N ALA A 202 -19.86 -8.61 1.51
CA ALA A 202 -20.17 -8.77 2.92
C ALA A 202 -19.01 -8.34 3.82
N PHE A 203 -17.78 -8.77 3.50
CA PHE A 203 -16.58 -8.36 4.23
C PHE A 203 -16.37 -6.85 4.20
N LEU A 204 -16.49 -6.22 3.04
CA LEU A 204 -16.32 -4.77 2.88
C LEU A 204 -17.39 -4.02 3.67
N LEU A 205 -18.65 -4.44 3.60
CA LEU A 205 -19.76 -3.81 4.29
C LEU A 205 -19.58 -3.86 5.82
N GLU A 206 -19.18 -5.00 6.37
CA GLU A 206 -18.85 -5.14 7.78
C GLU A 206 -17.67 -4.23 8.18
N SER A 207 -16.60 -4.27 7.38
CA SER A 207 -15.37 -3.52 7.64
C SER A 207 -15.59 -2.00 7.57
N TYR A 208 -16.38 -1.51 6.61
CA TYR A 208 -16.76 -0.10 6.52
C TYR A 208 -17.68 0.33 7.66
N LYS A 209 -18.66 -0.50 8.08
CA LYS A 209 -19.53 -0.19 9.24
C LYS A 209 -18.71 -0.03 10.51
N LYS A 210 -17.81 -0.98 10.79
CA LYS A 210 -16.90 -0.91 11.94
C LYS A 210 -15.99 0.33 11.88
N THR A 211 -15.48 0.66 10.69
CA THR A 211 -14.63 1.84 10.49
C THR A 211 -15.41 3.13 10.66
N GLU A 212 -16.66 3.21 10.18
CA GLU A 212 -17.54 4.37 10.37
C GLU A 212 -17.80 4.62 11.86
N GLU A 213 -18.11 3.57 12.63
CA GLU A 213 -18.33 3.66 14.07
C GLU A 213 -17.08 4.15 14.81
N GLY A 214 -15.91 3.56 14.51
CA GLY A 214 -14.63 4.00 15.08
C GLY A 214 -14.26 5.44 14.69
N ALA A 215 -14.53 5.83 13.44
CA ALA A 215 -14.29 7.20 12.96
C ALA A 215 -15.20 8.22 13.66
N LYS A 216 -16.49 7.89 13.88
CA LYS A 216 -17.42 8.72 14.67
C LYS A 216 -16.95 8.87 16.12
N ALA A 217 -16.56 7.77 16.75
CA ALA A 217 -16.08 7.77 18.14
C ALA A 217 -14.81 8.63 18.33
N THR A 218 -13.96 8.71 17.30
CA THR A 218 -12.71 9.48 17.32
C THR A 218 -12.84 10.89 16.73
N GLY A 219 -14.03 11.32 16.31
CA GLY A 219 -14.29 12.64 15.74
C GLY A 219 -13.81 12.85 14.30
N LYS A 220 -13.45 11.78 13.57
CA LYS A 220 -13.04 11.83 12.17
C LYS A 220 -14.25 11.84 11.24
N THR A 221 -14.94 12.98 11.15
CA THR A 221 -16.21 13.14 10.41
C THR A 221 -16.09 12.82 8.93
N ASP A 222 -14.98 13.22 8.28
CA ASP A 222 -14.80 13.05 6.83
C ASP A 222 -14.64 11.57 6.46
N LEU A 223 -13.85 10.83 7.26
CA LEU A 223 -13.69 9.39 7.09
C LEU A 223 -15.01 8.65 7.32
N ALA A 224 -15.76 9.02 8.36
CA ALA A 224 -17.08 8.44 8.62
C ALA A 224 -18.06 8.69 7.47
N ALA A 225 -18.09 9.90 6.90
CA ALA A 225 -18.92 10.23 5.75
C ALA A 225 -18.50 9.44 4.50
N ALA A 226 -17.20 9.29 4.26
CA ALA A 226 -16.68 8.50 3.14
C ALA A 226 -17.03 7.01 3.28
N CYS A 227 -16.86 6.42 4.47
CA CYS A 227 -17.28 5.04 4.75
C CYS A 227 -18.79 4.86 4.55
N ARG A 228 -19.62 5.81 4.98
CA ARG A 228 -21.07 5.76 4.76
C ARG A 228 -21.42 5.72 3.28
N LYS A 229 -20.78 6.54 2.46
CA LYS A 229 -20.98 6.55 1.01
C LYS A 229 -20.65 5.19 0.39
N GLU A 230 -19.58 4.53 0.85
CA GLU A 230 -19.23 3.18 0.39
C GLU A 230 -20.22 2.12 0.88
N ILE A 231 -20.73 2.23 2.11
CA ILE A 231 -21.79 1.35 2.62
C ILE A 231 -23.04 1.48 1.75
N GLU A 232 -23.49 2.69 1.45
CA GLU A 232 -24.65 2.93 0.58
C GLU A 232 -24.43 2.37 -0.83
N ARG A 233 -23.21 2.52 -1.39
CA ARG A 233 -22.86 1.91 -2.68
C ARG A 233 -22.92 0.38 -2.62
N LEU A 234 -22.35 -0.24 -1.59
CA LEU A 234 -22.33 -1.69 -1.45
C LEU A 234 -23.71 -2.26 -1.14
N GLU A 235 -24.54 -1.54 -0.39
CA GLU A 235 -25.94 -1.89 -0.16
C GLU A 235 -26.74 -1.74 -1.46
N THR A 236 -26.61 -0.65 -2.22
CA THR A 236 -27.33 -0.52 -3.50
C THR A 236 -26.90 -1.56 -4.54
N VAL A 237 -25.62 -1.89 -4.61
CA VAL A 237 -25.09 -2.98 -5.48
C VAL A 237 -25.43 -4.37 -4.92
N GLY A 238 -25.62 -4.46 -3.60
CA GLY A 238 -25.81 -5.69 -2.83
C GLY A 238 -27.20 -5.93 -2.27
N VAL A 239 -28.22 -5.11 -2.55
CA VAL A 239 -29.63 -5.25 -2.10
C VAL A 239 -30.35 -6.46 -2.73
N VAL A 240 -29.58 -7.38 -3.34
CA VAL A 240 -29.94 -8.80 -3.50
C VAL A 240 -29.30 -9.69 -2.41
N ILE A 241 -29.08 -9.14 -1.21
CA ILE A 241 -28.82 -9.92 -0.01
C ILE A 241 -30.03 -9.70 0.90
N LEU A 242 -30.88 -10.73 0.92
CA LEU A 242 -32.08 -10.85 1.73
C LEU A 242 -31.89 -10.20 3.10
N LYS A 243 -32.69 -9.16 3.39
CA LYS A 243 -33.08 -8.90 4.78
C LYS A 243 -33.55 -10.23 5.35
N GLU A 244 -32.92 -10.68 6.42
CA GLU A 244 -33.41 -11.79 7.23
C GLU A 244 -34.91 -11.58 7.47
N THR A 245 -35.74 -12.39 6.79
CA THR A 245 -37.09 -12.65 7.25
C THR A 245 -36.94 -13.30 8.60
N LYS A 246 -37.04 -12.45 9.63
CA LYS A 246 -37.31 -12.82 11.00
C LYS A 246 -38.65 -13.57 10.99
N ASN A 247 -38.59 -14.87 10.72
CA ASN A 247 -39.76 -15.73 10.76
C ASN A 247 -40.21 -15.81 12.22
N SER A 248 -41.36 -15.20 12.45
CA SER A 248 -42.24 -15.47 13.57
C SER A 248 -42.65 -16.95 13.50
N GLU A 249 -41.96 -17.81 14.24
CA GLU A 249 -42.44 -19.14 14.53
C GLU A 249 -43.27 -19.07 15.82
N LYS A 250 -44.59 -18.96 15.64
CA LYS A 250 -45.60 -19.36 16.62
C LYS A 250 -46.42 -20.48 15.99
N GLU A 251 -46.14 -21.69 16.45
CA GLU A 251 -47.10 -22.61 17.08
C GLU A 251 -48.38 -22.97 16.29
N GLY A 252 -48.50 -24.24 15.91
CA GLY A 252 -49.73 -24.78 15.27
C GLY A 252 -49.68 -26.25 14.85
N ASP A 253 -49.40 -27.11 15.83
CA ASP A 253 -49.86 -28.50 16.08
C ASP A 253 -50.57 -29.38 15.00
N THR A 254 -50.16 -30.67 15.03
CA THR A 254 -50.83 -31.95 14.62
C THR A 254 -51.18 -32.19 13.13
N LYS A 255 -51.01 -33.38 12.50
CA LYS A 255 -51.11 -34.78 12.97
C LYS A 255 -50.71 -35.80 11.86
N ASP A 256 -50.12 -36.93 12.28
CA ASP A 256 -50.13 -38.31 11.72
C ASP A 256 -50.36 -38.59 10.21
N GLN A 257 -49.40 -39.27 9.56
CA GLN A 257 -49.51 -40.72 9.22
C GLN A 257 -48.29 -41.22 8.41
N ASP A 258 -47.63 -42.23 8.94
CA ASP A 258 -46.72 -43.19 8.28
C ASP A 258 -47.50 -44.52 8.06
N PRO A 259 -47.00 -45.62 7.45
CA PRO A 259 -46.02 -45.81 6.37
C PRO A 259 -46.54 -46.77 5.28
N LYS A 260 -45.94 -46.82 4.07
CA LYS A 260 -46.06 -48.03 3.19
C LYS A 260 -44.87 -48.28 2.25
N LYS A 261 -43.87 -48.98 2.80
CA LYS A 261 -43.16 -50.16 2.28
C LYS A 261 -43.43 -50.56 0.82
N SER A 262 -42.39 -50.56 -0.03
CA SER A 262 -42.00 -51.70 -0.90
C SER A 262 -40.76 -51.40 -1.78
N GLU A 263 -39.63 -51.98 -1.41
CA GLU A 263 -38.58 -52.48 -2.32
C GLU A 263 -38.85 -53.98 -2.59
N PRO A 264 -38.05 -54.75 -3.36
CA PRO A 264 -37.33 -54.50 -4.63
C PRO A 264 -37.51 -55.68 -5.63
N LYS A 265 -37.02 -55.58 -6.88
CA LYS A 265 -36.56 -56.73 -7.72
C LYS A 265 -35.88 -56.23 -9.01
N LYS A 266 -34.58 -56.55 -9.22
CA LYS A 266 -34.03 -57.63 -10.09
C LYS A 266 -34.16 -57.34 -11.60
N GLU A 267 -33.26 -57.69 -12.51
CA GLU A 267 -31.88 -58.20 -12.60
C GLU A 267 -31.63 -58.38 -14.13
N ALA A 268 -30.36 -58.57 -14.53
CA ALA A 268 -29.87 -59.09 -15.83
C ALA A 268 -29.80 -58.10 -17.01
N LYS A 269 -28.68 -57.87 -17.73
CA LYS A 269 -27.48 -58.63 -18.20
C LYS A 269 -27.62 -59.02 -19.67
N GLU A 270 -26.80 -58.41 -20.54
CA GLU A 270 -26.11 -58.93 -21.76
C GLU A 270 -25.58 -57.73 -22.57
N LYS A 271 -24.30 -57.55 -22.91
CA LYS A 271 -23.28 -58.33 -23.65
C LYS A 271 -23.44 -58.25 -25.19
N SER A 272 -22.56 -57.48 -25.84
CA SER A 272 -21.91 -57.71 -27.16
C SER A 272 -20.83 -56.60 -27.32
N GLU A 273 -19.54 -56.92 -27.53
CA GLU A 273 -18.90 -57.16 -28.85
C GLU A 273 -19.05 -55.97 -29.80
N SER A 274 -18.08 -55.54 -30.62
CA SER A 274 -16.65 -55.76 -30.88
C SER A 274 -16.33 -54.79 -32.05
N GLN A 275 -15.13 -54.89 -32.63
CA GLN A 275 -14.60 -54.18 -33.82
C GLN A 275 -13.87 -52.87 -33.53
N ASP A 276 -12.53 -52.84 -33.56
CA ASP A 276 -11.58 -53.06 -34.67
C ASP A 276 -11.46 -51.90 -35.68
N ALA A 277 -10.19 -51.48 -35.81
CA ALA A 277 -9.46 -51.11 -37.03
C ALA A 277 -9.31 -49.63 -37.46
N SER A 278 -8.02 -49.34 -37.72
CA SER A 278 -7.40 -48.32 -38.61
C SER A 278 -7.46 -46.86 -38.15
N ASN A 279 -6.37 -46.09 -38.05
CA ASN A 279 -5.08 -46.06 -38.76
C ASN A 279 -3.98 -45.52 -37.83
#